data_AF-A0A4Q3GNY6-F1
#
_entry.id   AF-A0A4Q3GNY6-F1
#
_cell.length_a   1.000
_cell.length_b   1.000
_cell.length_c   1.000
_cell.angle_alpha   90.00
_cell.angle_beta   90.00
_cell.angle_gamma   90.00
#
_symmetry.space_group_name_H-M   'P 1'
#
loop_
_entity.id
_entity.type
_entity.pdbx_description
1 polymer ?
#
loop_
_entity_poly.entity_id
_entity_poly.type
_entity_poly.pdbx_seq_one_letter_code
_entity_poly.pdbx_strand_id
1 'polypeptide(L)' 'MSVRKKPLVVVTRKLPDSIETRMRELFDARLNLDDMPMSRDQLAEAMRTADVLVPTVT' A
#
# COMPACT_ATOMS: atom_id res chain seq x y z
N MET A 1 26.49 7.44 -5.57
CA MET A 1 25.27 7.63 -4.76
C MET A 1 24.31 6.50 -5.13
N SER A 2 24.04 5.57 -4.22
CA SER A 2 23.11 4.46 -4.54
C SER A 2 21.69 5.03 -4.59
N VAL A 3 21.05 5.01 -5.76
CA VAL A 3 19.62 5.30 -5.88
C VAL A 3 18.90 4.26 -5.03
N ARG A 4 18.43 4.64 -3.83
CA ARG A 4 17.60 3.76 -3.03
C ARG A 4 16.26 3.64 -3.74
N LYS A 5 15.87 2.41 -4.08
CA LYS A 5 14.55 2.11 -4.62
C LYS A 5 13.49 2.62 -3.63
N LYS A 6 12.41 3.24 -4.15
CA LYS A 6 11.27 3.63 -3.31
C LYS A 6 10.69 2.38 -2.66
N PRO A 7 10.46 2.36 -1.33
CA PRO A 7 9.76 1.26 -0.66
C PRO A 7 8.40 1.00 -1.30
N LEU A 8 8.05 -0.27 -1.47
CA LEU A 8 6.72 -0.71 -1.90
C LEU A 8 5.75 -0.66 -0.72
N VAL A 9 4.73 0.18 -0.83
CA VAL A 9 3.68 0.35 0.17
C VAL A 9 2.37 -0.22 -0.36
N VAL A 10 1.75 -1.16 0.36
CA VAL A 10 0.43 -1.72 0.01
C VAL A 10 -0.60 -1.28 1.04
N VAL A 11 -1.69 -0.67 0.58
CA VAL A 11 -2.78 -0.19 1.42
C VAL A 11 -3.99 -1.12 1.30
N THR A 12 -4.49 -1.65 2.43
CA THR A 12 -5.52 -2.68 2.42
C THR A 12 -6.95 -2.15 2.24
N ARG A 13 -7.20 -0.86 2.48
CA ARG A 13 -8.48 -0.15 2.28
C ARG A 13 -8.24 1.30 1.86
N LYS A 14 -9.27 1.98 1.36
CA LYS A 14 -9.15 3.35 0.85
C LYS A 14 -8.77 4.33 1.96
N LEU A 15 -7.86 5.25 1.64
CA LEU A 15 -7.47 6.35 2.52
C LEU A 15 -8.03 7.67 1.97
N PRO A 16 -8.04 8.76 2.75
CA PRO A 16 -8.34 10.07 2.21
C PRO A 16 -7.43 10.42 1.03
N ASP A 17 -8.00 11.03 -0.04
CA ASP A 17 -7.30 11.28 -1.30
C ASP A 17 -5.98 12.05 -1.15
N SER A 18 -5.91 12.96 -0.17
CA SER A 18 -4.68 13.72 0.14
C SER A 18 -3.54 12.82 0.63
N ILE A 19 -3.85 11.76 1.37
CA ILE A 19 -2.89 10.77 1.85
C ILE A 19 -2.45 9.86 0.71
N GLU A 20 -3.39 9.37 -0.10
CA GLU A 20 -3.08 8.52 -1.26
C GLU A 20 -2.18 9.24 -2.26
N THR A 21 -2.46 10.51 -2.54
CA THR A 21 -1.65 11.35 -3.44
C THR A 21 -0.22 11.46 -2.92
N ARG A 22 -0.06 11.80 -1.64
CA ARG A 22 1.26 11.93 -1.02
C ARG A 22 2.02 10.61 -0.95
N MET A 23 1.32 9.48 -0.76
CA MET A 23 1.95 8.16 -0.80
C MET A 23 2.51 7.83 -2.17
N ARG A 24 1.78 8.09 -3.26
CA ARG A 24 2.27 7.86 -4.63
C ARG A 24 3.47 8.77 -5.00
N GLU A 25 3.52 9.97 -4.44
CA GLU A 25 4.67 10.88 -4.63
C GLU A 25 5.92 10.34 -3.94
N LEU A 26 5.80 9.90 -2.69
CA LEU A 26 6.92 9.51 -1.84
C LEU A 26 7.37 8.05 -2.04
N PHE A 27 6.45 7.15 -2.39
CA PHE A 27 6.65 5.70 -2.38
C PHE A 27 6.16 5.03 -3.66
N ASP A 28 6.54 3.76 -3.84
CA ASP A 28 5.88 2.88 -4.83
C ASP A 28 4.60 2.34 -4.18
N ALA A 29 3.48 3.05 -4.35
CA ALA A 29 2.24 2.79 -3.61
C ALA A 29 1.22 1.98 -4.44
N ARG A 30 0.80 0.83 -3.92
CA ARG A 30 -0.34 0.03 -4.41
C ARG A 30 -1.54 0.30 -3.53
N LEU A 31 -2.58 0.88 -4.13
CA LEU A 31 -3.79 1.31 -3.45
C LEU A 31 -4.96 0.40 -3.75
N ASN A 32 -5.87 0.31 -2.79
CA ASN A 32 -7.14 -0.38 -2.95
C ASN A 32 -8.24 0.61 -3.35
N LEU A 33 -8.33 0.91 -4.65
CA LEU A 33 -9.21 1.96 -5.18
C LEU A 33 -10.70 1.66 -5.01
N ASP A 34 -11.07 0.38 -5.03
CA ASP A 34 -12.46 -0.09 -4.89
C ASP A 34 -12.91 -0.21 -3.42
N ASP A 35 -12.01 0.06 -2.48
CA ASP A 35 -12.24 -0.08 -1.04
C ASP A 35 -12.81 -1.45 -0.61
N MET A 36 -12.49 -2.52 -1.34
CA MET A 36 -12.98 -3.85 -1.02
C MET A 36 -12.05 -4.56 -0.02
N PRO A 37 -12.56 -5.25 1.00
CA PRO A 37 -11.72 -6.07 1.86
C PRO A 37 -10.88 -7.07 1.05
N MET A 38 -9.56 -7.05 1.23
CA MET A 38 -8.68 -8.02 0.59
C MET A 38 -8.97 -9.43 1.11
N SER A 39 -8.97 -10.40 0.21
CA SER A 39 -9.03 -11.82 0.57
C SER A 39 -7.78 -12.24 1.34
N ARG A 40 -7.84 -13.40 2.00
CA ARG A 40 -6.69 -13.95 2.73
C ARG A 40 -5.46 -14.14 1.84
N ASP A 41 -5.66 -14.60 0.60
CA ASP A 41 -4.57 -14.83 -0.35
C ASP A 41 -3.97 -13.50 -0.85
N GLN A 42 -4.82 -12.50 -1.08
CA GLN A 42 -4.37 -11.15 -1.43
C GLN A 42 -3.56 -10.52 -0.30
N LEU A 43 -3.99 -10.68 0.95
CA LEU A 43 -3.23 -10.23 2.13
C LEU A 43 -1.90 -10.98 2.26
N ALA A 44 -1.89 -12.29 2.08
CA ALA A 44 -0.66 -13.09 2.14
C ALA A 44 0.36 -12.65 1.07
N GLU A 45 -0.11 -12.36 -0.15
CA GLU A 45 0.73 -11.87 -1.23
C GLU A 45 1.22 -10.44 -0.99
N ALA A 46 0.36 -9.56 -0.47
CA ALA A 46 0.74 -8.22 -0.07
C ALA A 46 1.83 -8.26 1.02
N MET A 47 1.69 -9.12 2.03
CA MET A 47 2.69 -9.28 3.09
C MET A 47 4.02 -9.87 2.57
N ARG A 48 3.98 -10.71 1.54
CA ARG A 48 5.19 -11.29 0.93
C ARG A 48 5.97 -10.29 0.10
N THR A 49 5.27 -9.35 -0.55
CA THR A 49 5.86 -8.45 -1.55
C THR A 49 6.11 -7.04 -1.05
N ALA A 50 5.28 -6.53 -0.13
CA ALA A 50 5.38 -5.17 0.35
C ALA A 50 6.54 -4.99 1.34
N ASP A 51 7.21 -3.84 1.23
CA ASP A 51 8.13 -3.37 2.27
C ASP A 51 7.34 -2.79 3.46
N VAL A 52 6.15 -2.23 3.18
CA VAL A 52 5.24 -1.66 4.17
C VAL A 52 3.81 -2.06 3.83
N LEU A 53 3.11 -2.67 4.80
CA LEU A 53 1.67 -2.92 4.72
C LEU A 53 0.94 -1.88 5.58
N VAL A 54 -0.08 -1.23 5.03
CA VAL A 54 -0.96 -0.30 5.75
C VAL A 54 -2.30 -1.00 5.99
N PRO A 55 -2.48 -1.64 7.17
CA PRO A 55 -3.70 -2.36 7.50
C PRO A 55 -4.83 -1.40 7.83
N THR A 56 -6.05 -1.90 7.71
CA THR A 56 -7.23 -1.24 8.24
C THR A 56 -7.40 -1.60 9.70
N VAL A 57 -7.43 -0.59 10.56
CA VAL A 57 -7.74 -0.77 11.98
C VAL A 57 -9.19 -0.35 12.18
N THR A 58 -10.02 -1.26 12.68
CA THR A 58 -11.40 -1.00 13.10
C THR A 58 -11.47 -0.61 14.56
#